data_AF-A0AAD1XW57-F1
#
_entry.id   AF-A0AAD1XW57-F1
#
_cell.length_a   1.000
_cell.length_b   1.000
_cell.length_c   1.000
_cell.angle_alpha   90.00
_cell.angle_beta   90.00
_cell.angle_gamma   90.00
#
_symmetry.space_group_name_H-M   'P 1'
#
loop_
_entity.id
_entity.type
_entity.pdbx_description
1 polymer ?
#
loop_
_entity_poly.entity_id
_entity_poly.type
_entity_poly.pdbx_seq_one_letter_code
_entity_poly.pdbx_strand_id
1 'polypeptide(L)'
;MPQGDPPKLSNKGDSIKTCAYVLLALHVIFAISELILLDAMKGIFEGVTAAILYCGLSSHNFCMILMYNIMLFFNCVQLFAELGTFIQDKAASKYYDSKMNSHHYSDTFFVPYLVVLFIFYLFAIITSFLFYRECKQAMIGAPQNNDEQLDRAQYGTVPQNEAAPNGASNFMGMGQNMYAQSPPSDEVATNARSQSNGSNNDVEIPKRFPGRGQRIG
;
A
#
# COMPACT_ATOMS: atom_id res chain seq x y z
N MET A 1 -9.84 -10.42 27.17
CA MET A 1 -10.71 -9.60 26.33
C MET A 1 -11.52 -10.56 25.48
N PRO A 2 -12.86 -10.51 25.48
CA PRO A 2 -13.65 -11.38 24.61
C PRO A 2 -13.25 -11.09 23.15
N GLN A 3 -12.79 -12.12 22.45
CA GLN A 3 -12.64 -12.08 21.00
C GLN A 3 -14.04 -11.96 20.42
N GLY A 4 -14.48 -10.74 20.14
CA GLY A 4 -15.66 -10.53 19.29
C GLY A 4 -15.40 -11.18 17.94
N ASP A 5 -16.41 -11.87 17.41
CA ASP A 5 -16.30 -12.53 16.12
C ASP A 5 -15.82 -11.53 15.07
N PRO A 6 -14.85 -11.90 14.21
CA PRO A 6 -14.33 -10.99 13.20
C PRO A 6 -15.47 -10.56 12.28
N PRO A 7 -15.50 -9.28 11.85
CA PRO A 7 -16.53 -8.79 10.95
C PRO A 7 -16.59 -9.67 9.69
N LYS A 8 -17.77 -10.19 9.37
CA LYS A 8 -17.99 -10.99 8.15
C LYS A 8 -17.78 -10.10 6.93
N LEU A 9 -16.82 -10.45 6.08
CA LEU A 9 -16.65 -9.76 4.80
C LEU A 9 -17.73 -10.20 3.80
N SER A 10 -18.02 -9.31 2.84
CA SER A 10 -18.79 -9.64 1.65
C SER A 10 -18.11 -10.75 0.85
N ASN A 11 -18.87 -11.53 0.05
CA ASN A 11 -18.33 -12.57 -0.85
C ASN A 11 -17.20 -12.07 -1.77
N LYS A 12 -17.18 -10.76 -2.09
CA LYS A 12 -16.08 -10.11 -2.82
C LYS A 12 -14.79 -10.02 -2.00
N GLY A 13 -14.91 -9.77 -0.70
CA GLY A 13 -13.78 -9.66 0.22
C GLY A 13 -13.03 -10.97 0.39
N ASP A 14 -13.73 -12.11 0.37
CA ASP A 14 -13.08 -13.44 0.48
C ASP A 14 -12.19 -13.74 -0.73
N SER A 15 -12.64 -13.40 -1.94
CA SER A 15 -11.83 -13.59 -3.15
C SER A 15 -10.54 -12.75 -3.12
N ILE A 16 -10.63 -11.52 -2.60
CA ILE A 16 -9.49 -10.60 -2.51
C ILE A 16 -8.53 -11.05 -1.39
N LYS A 17 -9.05 -11.58 -0.27
CA LYS A 17 -8.22 -12.21 0.77
C LYS A 17 -7.41 -13.38 0.19
N THR A 18 -8.05 -14.28 -0.56
CA THR A 18 -7.35 -15.39 -1.21
C THR A 18 -6.26 -14.87 -2.14
N CYS A 19 -6.53 -13.83 -2.93
CA CYS A 19 -5.52 -13.21 -3.79
C CYS A 19 -4.33 -12.65 -3.00
N ALA A 20 -4.57 -12.02 -1.86
CA ALA A 20 -3.50 -11.50 -1.00
C ALA A 20 -2.65 -12.61 -0.37
N TYR A 21 -3.25 -13.77 -0.03
CA TYR A 21 -2.48 -14.95 0.40
C TYR A 21 -1.62 -15.55 -0.72
N VAL A 22 -2.10 -15.52 -1.96
CA VAL A 22 -1.29 -15.93 -3.12
C VAL A 22 -0.11 -14.97 -3.31
N LEU A 23 -0.33 -13.66 -3.17
CA LEU A 23 0.77 -12.68 -3.20
C LEU A 23 1.78 -12.90 -2.08
N LEU A 24 1.33 -13.20 -0.87
CA LEU A 24 2.20 -13.54 0.24
C LEU A 24 3.09 -14.74 -0.10
N ALA A 25 2.52 -15.81 -0.64
CA ALA A 25 3.28 -16.99 -1.05
C ALA A 25 4.33 -16.64 -2.14
N LEU A 26 3.96 -15.82 -3.11
CA LEU A 26 4.88 -15.34 -4.16
C LEU A 26 6.02 -14.50 -3.58
N HIS A 27 5.75 -13.57 -2.66
CA HIS A 27 6.79 -12.81 -1.97
C HIS A 27 7.77 -13.71 -1.22
N VAL A 28 7.29 -14.77 -0.56
CA VAL A 28 8.18 -15.73 0.12
C VAL A 28 9.06 -16.49 -0.88
N ILE A 29 8.50 -16.90 -2.02
CA ILE A 29 9.27 -17.56 -3.09
C ILE A 29 10.33 -16.61 -3.64
N PHE A 30 9.98 -15.34 -3.90
CA PHE A 30 10.92 -14.34 -4.38
C PHE A 30 11.98 -13.98 -3.34
N ALA A 31 11.62 -13.88 -2.06
CA ALA A 31 12.59 -13.67 -0.99
C ALA A 31 13.64 -14.78 -0.96
N ILE A 32 13.22 -16.05 -1.09
CA ILE A 32 14.14 -17.20 -1.15
C ILE A 32 14.97 -17.16 -2.44
N SER A 33 14.37 -16.84 -3.59
CA SER A 33 15.12 -16.78 -4.86
C SER A 33 16.15 -15.64 -4.86
N GLU A 34 15.81 -14.47 -4.32
CA GLU A 34 16.74 -13.34 -4.18
C GLU A 34 17.86 -13.61 -3.18
N LEU A 35 17.55 -14.33 -2.09
CA LEU A 35 18.55 -14.76 -1.11
C LEU A 35 19.63 -15.65 -1.75
N ILE A 36 19.25 -16.50 -2.71
CA ILE A 36 20.15 -17.45 -3.36
C ILE A 36 20.85 -16.83 -4.59
N LEU A 37 20.14 -16.04 -5.39
CA LEU A 37 20.61 -15.61 -6.71
C LEU A 37 21.29 -14.23 -6.72
N LEU A 38 20.96 -13.36 -5.76
CA LEU A 38 21.29 -11.94 -5.82
C LEU A 38 22.19 -11.52 -4.66
N ASP A 39 21.57 -11.31 -3.50
CA ASP A 39 22.24 -10.86 -2.28
C ASP A 39 21.37 -11.21 -1.08
N ALA A 40 22.02 -11.65 -0.01
CA ALA A 40 21.34 -12.09 1.20
C ALA A 40 20.51 -10.96 1.81
N MET A 41 21.01 -9.73 1.79
CA MET A 41 20.31 -8.58 2.37
C MET A 41 19.04 -8.22 1.60
N LYS A 42 19.05 -8.35 0.27
CA LYS A 42 17.87 -8.10 -0.57
C LYS A 42 16.77 -9.14 -0.29
N GLY A 43 17.14 -10.43 -0.26
CA GLY A 43 16.21 -11.50 0.10
C GLY A 43 15.63 -11.36 1.52
N ILE A 44 16.43 -10.91 2.50
CA ILE A 44 15.94 -10.63 3.86
C ILE A 44 14.93 -9.49 3.85
N PHE A 45 15.21 -8.40 3.12
CA PHE A 45 14.29 -7.25 3.04
C PHE A 45 12.94 -7.65 2.43
N GLU A 46 12.97 -8.50 1.41
CA GLU A 46 11.76 -9.04 0.81
C GLU A 46 10.99 -9.96 1.76
N GLY A 47 11.70 -10.79 2.54
CA GLY A 47 11.11 -11.59 3.61
C GLY A 47 10.44 -10.75 4.70
N VAL A 48 11.05 -9.62 5.09
CA VAL A 48 10.45 -8.66 6.03
C VAL A 48 9.17 -8.05 5.45
N THR A 49 9.19 -7.70 4.16
CA THR A 49 8.01 -7.16 3.46
C THR A 49 6.86 -8.18 3.43
N ALA A 50 7.17 -9.45 3.18
CA ALA A 50 6.21 -10.55 3.27
C ALA A 50 5.64 -10.71 4.70
N ALA A 51 6.48 -10.59 5.73
CA ALA A 51 6.04 -10.67 7.12
C ALA A 51 5.08 -9.53 7.48
N ILE A 52 5.34 -8.29 7.02
CA ILE A 52 4.44 -7.15 7.23
C ILE A 52 3.09 -7.42 6.55
N LEU A 53 3.08 -7.97 5.33
CA LEU A 53 1.84 -8.35 4.65
C LEU A 53 1.05 -9.39 5.45
N TYR A 54 1.70 -10.45 5.92
CA TYR A 54 1.07 -11.47 6.74
C TYR A 54 0.47 -10.90 8.04
N CYS A 55 1.21 -10.02 8.71
CA CYS A 55 0.73 -9.32 9.90
C CYS A 55 -0.47 -8.41 9.59
N GLY A 56 -0.45 -7.68 8.46
CA GLY A 56 -1.57 -6.86 8.02
C GLY A 56 -2.81 -7.68 7.67
N LEU A 57 -2.63 -8.85 7.04
CA LEU A 57 -3.72 -9.76 6.66
C LEU A 57 -4.36 -10.42 7.89
N SER A 58 -3.56 -10.87 8.85
CA SER A 58 -4.04 -11.56 10.06
C SER A 58 -4.73 -10.62 11.06
N SER A 59 -4.25 -9.39 11.19
CA SER A 59 -4.83 -8.40 12.12
C SER A 59 -5.89 -7.50 11.49
N HIS A 60 -6.10 -7.58 10.17
CA HIS A 60 -6.91 -6.63 9.40
C HIS A 60 -6.54 -5.15 9.69
N ASN A 61 -5.29 -4.89 10.07
CA ASN A 61 -4.84 -3.54 10.43
C ASN A 61 -4.46 -2.75 9.18
N PHE A 62 -5.26 -1.73 8.88
CA PHE A 62 -5.07 -0.81 7.77
C PHE A 62 -3.69 -0.15 7.74
N CYS A 63 -3.14 0.22 8.91
CA CYS A 63 -1.85 0.88 8.99
C CYS A 63 -0.72 -0.04 8.49
N MET A 64 -0.77 -1.33 8.83
CA MET A 64 0.21 -2.32 8.39
C MET A 64 0.16 -2.52 6.87
N ILE A 65 -1.05 -2.57 6.29
CA ILE A 65 -1.23 -2.68 4.84
C ILE A 65 -0.74 -1.42 4.13
N LEU A 66 -0.94 -0.23 4.71
CA LEU A 66 -0.40 1.02 4.16
C LEU A 66 1.13 1.02 4.17
N MET A 67 1.75 0.61 5.29
CA MET A 67 3.21 0.49 5.40
C MET A 67 3.78 -0.51 4.38
N TYR A 68 3.11 -1.65 4.20
CA TYR A 68 3.46 -2.61 3.15
C TYR A 68 3.44 -1.99 1.74
N ASN A 69 2.41 -1.20 1.39
CA ASN A 69 2.33 -0.52 0.10
C ASN A 69 3.50 0.46 -0.11
N ILE A 70 3.88 1.21 0.93
CA ILE A 70 5.00 2.15 0.88
C ILE A 70 6.32 1.41 0.63
N MET A 71 6.54 0.28 1.32
CA MET A 71 7.72 -0.57 1.10
C MET A 71 7.77 -1.14 -0.32
N LEU A 72 6.64 -1.63 -0.85
CA LEU A 72 6.57 -2.10 -2.24
C LEU A 72 6.92 -1.01 -3.25
N PHE A 73 6.46 0.22 -3.01
CA PHE A 73 6.78 1.34 -3.88
C PHE A 73 8.28 1.63 -3.88
N PHE A 74 8.94 1.60 -2.72
CA PHE A 74 10.38 1.74 -2.64
C PHE A 74 11.12 0.61 -3.37
N ASN A 75 10.68 -0.65 -3.22
CA ASN A 75 11.26 -1.79 -3.96
C ASN A 75 11.11 -1.60 -5.48
N CYS A 76 9.96 -1.12 -5.93
CA CYS A 76 9.71 -0.84 -7.35
C CYS A 76 10.64 0.26 -7.89
N VAL A 77 10.86 1.34 -7.12
CA VAL A 77 11.77 2.43 -7.51
C VAL A 77 13.23 1.95 -7.52
N GLN A 78 13.64 1.17 -6.52
CA GLN A 78 14.98 0.62 -6.44
C GLN A 78 15.25 -0.33 -7.62
N LEU A 79 14.30 -1.20 -7.95
CA LEU A 79 14.43 -2.13 -9.07
C LEU A 79 14.42 -1.40 -10.42
N PHE A 80 13.64 -0.33 -10.55
CA PHE A 80 13.69 0.54 -11.73
C PHE A 80 15.06 1.23 -11.88
N ALA A 81 15.64 1.72 -10.78
CA ALA A 81 16.98 2.30 -10.78
C ALA A 81 18.05 1.27 -11.17
N GLU A 82 17.97 0.06 -10.60
CA GLU A 82 18.88 -1.06 -10.89
C GLU A 82 18.80 -1.49 -12.37
N LEU A 83 17.59 -1.55 -12.93
CA LEU A 83 17.39 -1.82 -14.35
C LEU A 83 17.98 -0.69 -15.22
N GLY A 84 17.80 0.57 -14.80
CA GLY A 84 18.36 1.74 -15.47
C GLY A 84 19.89 1.72 -15.49
N THR A 85 20.53 1.43 -14.37
CA THR A 85 21.99 1.29 -14.28
C THR A 85 22.49 0.13 -15.13
N PHE A 86 21.78 -0.99 -15.14
CA PHE A 86 22.14 -2.15 -15.97
C PHE A 86 22.11 -1.83 -17.47
N ILE A 87 21.10 -1.08 -17.93
CA ILE A 87 21.00 -0.65 -19.33
C ILE A 87 22.15 0.31 -19.68
N GLN A 88 22.47 1.25 -18.78
CA GLN A 88 23.57 2.19 -18.95
C GLN A 88 24.93 1.45 -19.01
N ASP A 89 25.16 0.50 -18.11
CA ASP A 89 26.38 -0.29 -18.05
C ASP A 89 26.55 -1.16 -19.30
N LYS A 90 25.48 -1.74 -19.85
CA LYS A 90 25.56 -2.50 -21.12
C LYS A 90 25.80 -1.60 -22.33
N ALA A 91 25.28 -0.38 -22.34
CA ALA A 91 25.59 0.59 -23.37
C ALA A 91 27.06 1.02 -23.30
N ALA A 92 27.59 1.24 -22.09
CA ALA A 92 28.99 1.59 -21.85
C ALA A 92 29.94 0.41 -22.11
N SER A 93 29.57 -0.80 -21.70
CA SER A 93 30.34 -2.04 -21.93
C SER A 93 30.51 -2.29 -23.42
N LYS A 94 29.49 -2.12 -24.27
CA LYS A 94 29.65 -2.22 -25.73
C LYS A 94 30.70 -1.26 -26.31
N TYR A 95 30.99 -0.14 -25.64
CA TYR A 95 32.06 0.79 -26.02
C TYR A 95 33.46 0.30 -25.59
N TYR A 96 33.56 -0.49 -24.52
CA TYR A 96 34.82 -1.02 -23.97
C TYR A 96 35.13 -2.48 -24.41
N ASP A 97 34.11 -3.30 -24.66
CA ASP A 97 34.20 -4.73 -25.02
C ASP A 97 34.70 -4.99 -26.44
N SER A 98 34.92 -3.94 -27.24
CA SER A 98 35.72 -4.07 -28.46
C SER A 98 37.16 -4.56 -28.18
N LYS A 99 37.60 -4.66 -26.91
CA LYS A 99 39.00 -4.92 -26.56
C LYS A 99 39.30 -6.13 -25.66
N MET A 100 38.36 -6.76 -24.95
CA MET A 100 38.69 -7.90 -24.07
C MET A 100 37.59 -8.97 -24.02
N ASN A 101 37.84 -10.11 -24.69
CA ASN A 101 37.01 -11.30 -24.65
C ASN A 101 37.31 -12.16 -23.41
N SER A 102 36.43 -12.19 -22.41
CA SER A 102 36.30 -13.37 -21.53
C SER A 102 35.08 -13.31 -20.59
N HIS A 103 34.17 -14.27 -20.76
CA HIS A 103 33.22 -14.82 -19.77
C HIS A 103 32.09 -13.92 -19.20
N HIS A 104 31.01 -13.70 -19.98
CA HIS A 104 29.75 -13.04 -19.56
C HIS A 104 28.50 -13.96 -19.59
N TYR A 105 28.56 -15.18 -19.05
CA TYR A 105 27.40 -16.11 -19.10
C TYR A 105 26.32 -15.86 -18.02
N SER A 106 26.62 -15.17 -16.91
CA SER A 106 25.64 -14.91 -15.83
C SER A 106 24.59 -13.84 -16.18
N ASP A 107 24.93 -12.88 -17.04
CA ASP A 107 24.09 -11.68 -17.23
C ASP A 107 22.85 -11.93 -18.08
N THR A 108 22.80 -13.05 -18.82
CA THR A 108 21.69 -13.37 -19.70
C THR A 108 20.44 -13.80 -18.93
N PHE A 109 20.61 -14.45 -17.77
CA PHE A 109 19.50 -14.86 -16.91
C PHE A 109 19.04 -13.75 -15.95
N PHE A 110 19.95 -12.83 -15.63
CA PHE A 110 19.69 -11.79 -14.64
C PHE A 110 18.67 -10.73 -15.11
N VAL A 111 18.79 -10.27 -16.36
CA VAL A 111 17.87 -9.27 -16.93
C VAL A 111 16.42 -9.74 -16.99
N PRO A 112 16.09 -10.91 -17.59
CA PRO A 112 14.71 -11.35 -17.63
C PRO A 112 14.16 -11.60 -16.23
N TYR A 113 14.99 -12.04 -15.27
CA TYR A 113 14.59 -12.16 -13.87
C TYR A 113 14.17 -10.81 -13.28
N LEU A 114 14.98 -9.76 -13.44
CA LEU A 114 14.63 -8.40 -12.98
C LEU A 114 13.34 -7.88 -13.63
N VAL A 115 13.14 -8.13 -14.93
CA VAL A 115 11.93 -7.71 -15.66
C VAL A 115 10.69 -8.42 -15.12
N VAL A 116 10.76 -9.74 -14.88
CA VAL A 116 9.66 -10.50 -14.29
C VAL A 116 9.34 -9.99 -12.89
N LEU A 117 10.37 -9.72 -12.09
CA LEU A 117 10.24 -9.19 -10.74
C LEU A 117 9.61 -7.78 -10.73
N PHE A 118 9.99 -6.92 -11.69
CA PHE A 118 9.36 -5.61 -11.88
C PHE A 118 7.85 -5.71 -12.15
N ILE A 119 7.47 -6.59 -13.08
CA ILE A 119 6.05 -6.80 -13.43
C ILE A 119 5.29 -7.35 -12.21
N PHE A 120 5.90 -8.26 -11.46
CA PHE A 120 5.32 -8.77 -10.22
C PHE A 120 5.06 -7.66 -9.21
N TYR A 121 6.02 -6.76 -8.95
CA TYR A 121 5.81 -5.66 -8.01
C TYR A 121 4.70 -4.70 -8.47
N LEU A 122 4.59 -4.40 -9.77
CA LEU A 122 3.48 -3.59 -10.28
C LEU A 122 2.12 -4.26 -10.02
N PHE A 123 2.03 -5.57 -10.27
CA PHE A 123 0.82 -6.33 -9.99
C PHE A 123 0.50 -6.37 -8.49
N ALA A 124 1.52 -6.57 -7.65
CA ALA A 124 1.38 -6.60 -6.21
C ALA A 124 0.88 -5.26 -5.66
N ILE A 125 1.40 -4.13 -6.16
CA ILE A 125 0.93 -2.77 -5.83
C ILE A 125 -0.56 -2.60 -6.20
N ILE A 126 -0.96 -2.99 -7.41
CA ILE A 126 -2.37 -2.83 -7.85
C ILE A 126 -3.29 -3.64 -6.95
N THR A 127 -2.98 -4.92 -6.73
CA THR A 127 -3.80 -5.81 -5.91
C THR A 127 -3.81 -5.38 -4.44
N SER A 128 -2.70 -4.89 -3.90
CA SER A 128 -2.65 -4.38 -2.53
C SER A 128 -3.43 -3.09 -2.35
N PHE A 129 -3.49 -2.22 -3.38
CA PHE A 129 -4.40 -1.07 -3.39
C PHE A 129 -5.87 -1.47 -3.41
N LEU A 130 -6.24 -2.52 -4.16
CA LEU A 130 -7.60 -3.05 -4.15
C LEU A 130 -7.97 -3.61 -2.77
N PHE A 131 -7.09 -4.42 -2.18
CA PHE A 131 -7.28 -4.92 -0.82
C PHE A 131 -7.39 -3.79 0.22
N TYR A 132 -6.52 -2.78 0.11
CA TYR A 132 -6.57 -1.58 0.93
C TYR A 132 -7.91 -0.85 0.84
N ARG A 133 -8.48 -0.72 -0.37
CA ARG A 133 -9.81 -0.09 -0.57
C ARG A 133 -10.91 -0.87 0.13
N GLU A 134 -10.90 -2.20 0.04
CA GLU A 134 -11.88 -3.06 0.70
C GLU A 134 -11.74 -3.00 2.23
N CYS A 135 -10.52 -3.04 2.77
CA CYS A 135 -10.29 -2.85 4.21
C CYS A 135 -10.79 -1.49 4.69
N LYS A 136 -10.55 -0.43 3.91
CA LYS A 136 -11.06 0.92 4.22
C LYS A 136 -12.58 0.98 4.18
N GLN A 137 -13.21 0.37 3.17
CA GLN A 137 -14.66 0.29 3.05
C GLN A 137 -15.29 -0.53 4.18
N ALA A 138 -14.64 -1.61 4.62
CA ALA A 138 -15.10 -2.41 5.76
C ALA A 138 -15.07 -1.61 7.07
N MET A 139 -14.14 -0.66 7.23
CA MET A 139 -14.09 0.22 8.40
C MET A 139 -15.08 1.38 8.33
N ILE A 140 -15.24 2.02 7.16
CA ILE A 140 -16.15 3.18 6.98
C ILE A 140 -17.60 2.73 6.85
N GLY A 141 -17.81 1.65 6.11
CA GLY A 141 -19.10 1.05 5.82
C GLY A 141 -19.42 -0.12 6.75
N ALA A 142 -18.72 -0.27 7.89
CA ALA A 142 -19.30 -0.96 9.03
C ALA A 142 -20.51 -0.11 9.46
N PRO A 143 -21.74 -0.48 9.08
CA PRO A 143 -22.90 0.20 9.60
C PRO A 143 -22.90 -0.16 11.08
N GLN A 144 -22.86 0.86 11.94
CA GLN A 144 -23.60 0.70 13.18
C GLN A 144 -25.00 0.24 12.78
N ASN A 145 -25.33 -0.98 13.17
CA ASN A 145 -26.69 -1.51 13.27
C ASN A 145 -27.27 -2.09 11.98
N ASN A 146 -27.90 -3.25 12.19
CA ASN A 146 -28.69 -4.03 11.25
C ASN A 146 -30.00 -3.33 10.82
N ASP A 147 -30.06 -1.99 10.83
CA ASP A 147 -31.30 -1.24 10.65
C ASP A 147 -31.44 -0.60 9.24
N GLU A 148 -30.34 -0.33 8.53
CA GLU A 148 -30.42 0.27 7.19
C GLU A 148 -30.73 -0.73 6.05
N GLN A 149 -30.63 -2.04 6.30
CA GLN A 149 -31.13 -3.03 5.34
C GLN A 149 -32.65 -3.21 5.42
N LEU A 150 -33.29 -2.71 6.49
CA LEU A 150 -34.76 -2.61 6.56
C LEU A 150 -35.26 -1.36 5.83
N ASP A 151 -34.55 -0.22 5.90
CA ASP A 151 -35.02 1.03 5.28
C ASP A 151 -34.80 1.10 3.76
N ARG A 152 -33.78 0.40 3.21
CA ARG A 152 -33.60 0.31 1.75
C ARG A 152 -34.55 -0.67 1.06
N ALA A 153 -35.22 -1.54 1.81
CA ALA A 153 -36.34 -2.34 1.32
C ALA A 153 -37.70 -1.63 1.49
N GLN A 154 -37.78 -0.58 2.33
CA GLN A 154 -39.02 0.15 2.61
C GLN A 154 -39.25 1.38 1.69
N TYR A 155 -38.19 1.94 1.08
CA TYR A 155 -38.28 2.96 0.02
C TYR A 155 -38.05 2.36 -1.38
N GLY A 156 -38.85 1.37 -1.77
CA GLY A 156 -38.59 0.64 -3.02
C GLY A 156 -39.77 0.00 -3.74
N THR A 157 -41.00 0.09 -3.25
CA THR A 157 -42.20 -0.22 -4.05
C THR A 157 -43.35 0.63 -3.53
N VAL A 158 -43.63 1.74 -4.21
CA VAL A 158 -44.92 2.41 -4.09
C VAL A 158 -45.98 1.38 -4.51
N PRO A 159 -46.94 0.99 -3.65
CA PRO A 159 -48.09 0.26 -4.12
C PRO A 159 -48.84 1.18 -5.07
N GLN A 160 -48.91 0.77 -6.33
CA GLN A 160 -49.75 1.38 -7.36
C GLN A 160 -51.22 1.17 -6.94
N ASN A 161 -51.71 2.07 -6.08
CA ASN A 161 -53.13 2.15 -5.78
C ASN A 161 -53.82 2.75 -7.01
N GLU A 162 -54.52 1.89 -7.74
CA GLU A 162 -55.55 2.29 -8.68
C GLU A 162 -56.63 3.12 -7.97
N ALA A 163 -57.19 4.06 -8.77
CA ALA A 163 -58.42 4.81 -8.54
C ALA A 163 -58.36 6.06 -7.63
N ALA A 164 -58.20 7.24 -8.26
CA ALA A 164 -59.26 8.26 -8.31
C ALA A 164 -58.93 9.39 -9.32
N PRO A 165 -59.94 10.05 -9.93
CA PRO A 165 -59.78 10.89 -11.11
C PRO A 165 -59.76 12.41 -10.85
N ASN A 166 -59.28 13.13 -11.87
CA ASN A 166 -59.50 14.55 -12.21
C ASN A 166 -58.83 15.64 -11.36
N GLY A 167 -57.97 16.43 -12.02
CA GLY A 167 -57.63 17.77 -11.54
C GLY A 167 -56.31 18.29 -12.11
N ALA A 168 -56.39 19.00 -13.24
CA ALA A 168 -55.26 19.66 -13.89
C ALA A 168 -54.62 20.75 -13.00
N SER A 169 -53.28 20.86 -13.03
CA SER A 169 -52.52 22.03 -13.52
C SER A 169 -51.08 22.09 -12.98
N ASN A 170 -50.14 22.23 -13.92
CA ASN A 170 -48.85 22.95 -13.89
C ASN A 170 -48.07 23.09 -12.57
N PHE A 171 -46.87 22.50 -12.51
CA PHE A 171 -45.69 23.22 -11.98
C PHE A 171 -44.37 22.63 -12.52
N MET A 172 -43.69 23.42 -13.36
CA MET A 172 -42.25 23.32 -13.65
C MET A 172 -41.46 23.94 -12.50
N GLY A 173 -40.39 23.30 -12.05
CA GLY A 173 -39.35 23.90 -11.20
C GLY A 173 -38.43 22.81 -10.64
N MET A 174 -37.21 22.60 -11.16
CA MET A 174 -35.96 23.30 -10.83
C MET A 174 -35.62 23.35 -9.33
N GLY A 175 -34.43 22.85 -8.96
CA GLY A 175 -33.80 22.96 -7.64
C GLY A 175 -33.05 21.67 -7.28
N GLN A 176 -31.78 21.49 -7.66
CA GLN A 176 -30.61 21.94 -6.89
C GLN A 176 -30.88 21.99 -5.38
N ASN A 177 -30.37 21.00 -4.66
CA ASN A 177 -30.06 21.13 -3.23
C ASN A 177 -28.61 20.71 -3.02
N MET A 178 -27.72 21.70 -3.13
CA MET A 178 -26.51 21.78 -2.33
C MET A 178 -26.95 21.81 -0.86
N TYR A 179 -26.40 20.93 -0.03
CA TYR A 179 -26.28 21.22 1.39
C TYR A 179 -24.80 21.27 1.75
N ALA A 180 -24.35 22.51 1.89
CA ALA A 180 -23.21 22.89 2.69
C ALA A 180 -23.51 22.57 4.16
N GLN A 181 -22.64 21.81 4.81
CA GLN A 181 -22.61 21.69 6.26
C GLN A 181 -21.37 22.42 6.76
N SER A 182 -21.63 23.56 7.39
CA SER A 182 -20.69 24.40 8.11
C SER A 182 -20.11 23.66 9.33
N PRO A 183 -18.88 24.00 9.76
CA PRO A 183 -18.28 23.45 10.97
C PRO A 183 -18.91 24.03 12.25
N PRO A 184 -19.07 23.26 13.33
CA PRO A 184 -19.35 23.82 14.64
C PRO A 184 -18.08 24.48 15.21
N SER A 185 -18.20 25.79 15.41
CA SER A 185 -17.30 26.62 16.19
C SER A 185 -17.47 26.39 17.70
N ASP A 186 -16.33 26.38 18.38
CA ASP A 186 -16.08 26.84 19.74
C ASP A 186 -16.75 26.10 20.92
N GLU A 187 -15.94 25.31 21.63
CA GLU A 187 -15.95 25.42 23.10
C GLU A 187 -14.51 25.42 23.66
N VAL A 188 -14.24 26.52 24.37
CA VAL A 188 -13.01 26.91 25.04
C VAL A 188 -12.99 26.30 26.44
N ALA A 189 -11.85 25.76 26.90
CA ALA A 189 -11.25 26.07 28.22
C ALA A 189 -10.18 25.05 28.65
N THR A 190 -8.94 25.54 28.69
CA THR A 190 -7.93 25.38 29.77
C THR A 190 -7.81 24.05 30.51
N ASN A 191 -6.65 23.41 30.36
CA ASN A 191 -5.90 22.92 31.52
C ASN A 191 -4.39 23.02 31.26
N ALA A 192 -3.79 24.07 31.82
CA ALA A 192 -2.36 24.19 32.01
C ALA A 192 -1.94 23.27 33.16
N ARG A 193 -1.07 22.30 32.90
CA ARG A 193 -0.28 21.67 33.96
C ARG A 193 1.17 21.56 33.52
N SER A 194 1.94 22.50 34.03
CA SER A 194 3.40 22.48 34.13
C SER A 194 3.85 21.22 34.87
N GLN A 195 4.75 20.43 34.27
CA GLN A 195 5.77 19.70 35.00
C GLN A 195 7.09 19.80 34.25
N SER A 196 7.98 20.57 34.87
CA SER A 196 9.42 20.66 34.65
C SER A 196 10.15 19.45 35.22
N ASN A 197 11.18 19.00 34.50
CA ASN A 197 12.42 18.31 34.92
C ASN A 197 12.73 17.28 33.83
N GLY A 198 13.86 17.29 33.13
CA GLY A 198 15.18 17.78 33.49
C GLY A 198 16.17 16.67 33.13
N SER A 199 17.41 17.06 32.82
CA SER A 199 18.61 16.22 32.68
C SER A 199 18.97 15.72 31.27
N ASN A 200 19.86 16.51 30.66
CA ASN A 200 21.16 16.12 30.09
C ASN A 200 21.30 14.72 29.51
N ASN A 201 21.68 14.67 28.23
CA ASN A 201 22.84 13.88 27.79
C ASN A 201 23.47 14.54 26.57
N ASP A 202 24.67 15.09 26.81
CA ASP A 202 25.64 15.45 25.79
C ASP A 202 25.95 14.22 24.93
N VAL A 203 25.62 14.28 23.64
CA VAL A 203 26.12 13.30 22.67
C VAL A 203 27.25 13.98 21.89
N GLU A 204 28.46 13.57 22.24
CA GLU A 204 29.72 13.93 21.61
C GLU A 204 29.65 13.69 20.09
N ILE A 205 30.02 14.72 19.32
CA ILE A 205 30.24 14.66 17.89
C ILE A 205 31.61 14.02 17.64
N PRO A 206 31.71 12.83 17.00
CA PRO A 206 33.01 12.30 16.63
C PRO A 206 33.65 13.13 15.50
N LYS A 207 34.94 13.39 15.72
CA LYS A 207 35.84 14.24 14.96
C LYS A 207 35.94 13.83 13.48
N ARG A 208 35.92 14.83 12.61
CA ARG A 208 36.36 14.76 11.20
C ARG A 208 37.76 14.13 11.12
N PHE A 209 37.90 13.06 10.35
CA PHE A 209 39.20 12.58 9.88
C PHE A 209 39.66 13.42 8.68
N PRO A 210 40.88 13.98 8.69
CA PRO A 210 41.53 14.50 7.51
C PRO A 210 42.36 13.39 6.84
N GLY A 211 42.24 13.29 5.51
CA GLY A 211 43.34 12.82 4.68
C GLY A 211 43.11 11.54 3.89
N ARG A 212 43.17 11.68 2.57
CA ARG A 212 44.35 11.21 1.81
C ARG A 212 44.32 11.80 0.41
N GLY A 213 45.31 12.64 0.12
CA GLY A 213 45.66 12.97 -1.26
C GLY A 213 46.16 11.72 -1.98
N GLN A 214 45.57 11.45 -3.14
CA GLN A 214 46.07 10.43 -4.05
C GLN A 214 46.89 11.14 -5.14
N ARG A 215 48.16 10.76 -5.19
CA ARG A 215 49.15 11.24 -6.15
C ARG A 215 48.75 10.86 -7.58
N ILE A 216 48.90 11.82 -8.46
CA ILE A 216 48.97 11.64 -9.91
C ILE A 216 50.35 11.04 -10.21
N GLY A 217 50.35 9.93 -10.95
CA GLY A 217 51.48 9.36 -11.66
C GLY A 217 50.99 8.91 -13.02
#